data_AF-A0A151Y3Y3-F1
#
_entry.id   AF-A0A151Y3Y3-F1
#
_cell.length_a   1.000
_cell.length_b   1.000
_cell.length_c   1.000
_cell.angle_alpha   90.00
_cell.angle_beta   90.00
_cell.angle_gamma   90.00
#
_symmetry.space_group_name_H-M   'P 1'
#
loop_
_entity.id
_entity.type
_entity.pdbx_description
1 polymer ?
#
loop_
_entity_poly.entity_id
_entity_poly.type
_entity_poly.pdbx_seq_one_letter_code
_entity_poly.pdbx_strand_id
1 'polypeptide(L)'
;MDEKTGYKMVHVKITESAPNLYQGYIIQAFNPPNHPNQDLSALKGFYLLHDLKQDPNDPYKLISGYIINPFVKKSKKVSIHGKLIKYGNTMILRNSSDPDQSSRSVTWVRKK
;
A
#
# COMPACT_ATOMS: atom_id res chain seq x y z
N MET A 1 -5.95 4.32 1.29
CA MET A 1 -6.65 5.59 1.56
C MET A 1 -5.60 6.58 2.00
N ASP A 2 -5.55 7.74 1.35
CA ASP A 2 -4.70 8.84 1.81
C ASP A 2 -5.37 9.47 3.04
N GLU A 3 -4.64 9.58 4.15
CA GLU A 3 -5.23 9.99 5.45
C GLU A 3 -5.50 11.50 5.52
N LYS A 4 -4.88 12.32 4.67
CA LYS A 4 -5.13 13.77 4.63
C LYS A 4 -6.37 14.11 3.82
N THR A 5 -6.64 13.34 2.77
CA THR A 5 -7.73 13.62 1.81
C THR A 5 -8.90 12.64 1.93
N GLY A 6 -8.74 11.52 2.65
CA GLY A 6 -9.74 10.46 2.75
C GLY A 6 -9.96 9.68 1.44
N TYR A 7 -9.17 9.97 0.41
CA TYR A 7 -9.40 9.48 -0.94
C TYR A 7 -8.85 8.06 -1.18
N LYS A 8 -9.57 7.29 -2.00
CA LYS A 8 -9.21 5.92 -2.42
C LYS A 8 -8.49 5.97 -3.75
N MET A 9 -7.17 5.79 -3.76
CA MET A 9 -6.40 5.79 -5.01
C MET A 9 -6.52 4.50 -5.81
N VAL A 10 -6.46 3.35 -5.13
CA VAL A 10 -6.40 2.04 -5.78
C VAL A 10 -7.06 0.95 -4.92
N HIS A 11 -7.57 -0.08 -5.58
CA HIS A 11 -7.76 -1.39 -4.99
C HIS A 11 -6.56 -2.28 -5.34
N VAL A 12 -6.09 -3.03 -4.34
CA VAL A 12 -4.91 -3.89 -4.46
C VAL A 12 -5.31 -5.30 -4.08
N LYS A 13 -4.95 -6.29 -4.90
CA LYS A 13 -4.99 -7.70 -4.52
C LYS A 13 -3.65 -8.04 -3.88
N ILE A 14 -3.69 -8.46 -2.62
CA ILE A 14 -2.51 -8.93 -1.88
C ILE A 14 -2.54 -10.46 -1.86
N THR A 15 -1.41 -11.08 -2.16
CA THR A 15 -1.22 -12.53 -2.13
C THR A 15 0.03 -12.86 -1.35
N GLU A 16 0.00 -13.97 -0.63
CA GLU A 16 1.20 -14.55 -0.01
C GLU A 16 2.02 -15.26 -1.10
N SER A 17 3.25 -14.79 -1.34
CA SER A 17 4.16 -15.38 -2.33
C SER A 17 5.06 -16.46 -1.73
N ALA A 18 5.33 -16.34 -0.43
CA ALA A 18 6.02 -17.32 0.40
C ALA A 18 5.54 -17.16 1.85
N PRO A 19 5.77 -18.12 2.76
CA PRO A 19 5.30 -18.01 4.15
C PRO A 19 5.69 -16.68 4.80
N ASN A 20 4.69 -15.92 5.27
CA ASN A 20 4.82 -14.59 5.89
C ASN A 20 5.40 -13.50 4.95
N LEU A 21 5.34 -13.71 3.63
CA LEU A 21 5.80 -12.79 2.62
C LEU A 21 4.67 -12.47 1.63
N TYR A 22 4.34 -11.19 1.52
CA TYR A 22 3.21 -10.72 0.76
C TYR A 22 3.62 -9.78 -0.36
N GLN A 23 2.89 -9.88 -1.47
CA GLN A 23 3.02 -9.04 -2.65
C GLN A 23 1.65 -8.50 -3.04
N GLY A 24 1.60 -7.34 -3.70
CA GLY A 24 0.32 -6.70 -4.04
C GLY A 24 0.31 -6.02 -5.41
N TYR A 25 -0.77 -6.28 -6.15
CA TYR A 25 -1.00 -5.77 -7.50
C TYR A 25 -2.26 -4.91 -7.57
N ILE A 26 -2.21 -3.81 -8.32
CA ILE A 26 -3.39 -2.97 -8.55
C ILE A 26 -4.42 -3.77 -9.36
N ILE A 27 -5.65 -3.86 -8.86
CA ILE A 27 -6.78 -4.45 -9.59
C ILE A 27 -7.75 -3.39 -10.12
N GLN A 28 -7.72 -2.19 -9.54
CA GLN A 28 -8.53 -1.05 -9.95
C GLN A 28 -7.86 0.24 -9.47
N ALA A 29 -7.83 1.26 -10.32
CA ALA A 29 -7.37 2.60 -9.97
C ALA A 29 -8.54 3.60 -10.13
N PHE A 30 -8.45 4.69 -9.38
CA PHE A 30 -9.49 5.72 -9.35
C PHE A 30 -8.87 7.10 -9.61
N ASN A 31 -9.65 8.01 -10.19
CA ASN A 31 -9.24 9.40 -10.38
C ASN A 31 -9.45 10.21 -9.08
N PRO A 32 -8.47 11.01 -8.66
CA PRO A 32 -8.61 11.85 -7.48
C PRO A 32 -9.74 12.88 -7.65
N PRO A 33 -10.43 13.27 -6.57
CA PRO A 33 -11.46 14.30 -6.63
C PRO A 33 -10.85 15.62 -7.10
N ASN A 34 -11.62 16.43 -7.81
CA ASN A 34 -11.23 17.75 -8.33
C ASN A 34 -10.10 17.75 -9.38
N HIS A 35 -9.80 16.60 -9.98
CA HIS A 35 -8.91 16.52 -11.15
C HIS A 35 -9.70 16.01 -12.37
N PRO A 36 -9.29 16.38 -13.60
CA PRO A 36 -9.86 15.80 -14.81
C PRO A 36 -9.76 14.28 -14.79
N ASN A 37 -10.83 13.59 -15.17
CA ASN A 37 -10.81 12.15 -15.30
C ASN A 37 -9.79 11.74 -16.37
N GLN A 38 -8.86 10.86 -15.99
CA GLN A 38 -7.91 10.24 -16.89
C GLN A 38 -8.22 8.75 -17.02
N ASP A 39 -7.83 8.16 -18.15
CA ASP A 39 -7.83 6.71 -18.28
C ASP A 39 -6.69 6.11 -17.43
N LEU A 40 -7.06 5.32 -16.43
CA LEU A 40 -6.15 4.65 -15.51
C LEU A 40 -6.09 3.13 -15.76
N SER A 41 -6.67 2.65 -16.85
CA SER A 41 -6.74 1.23 -17.22
C SER A 41 -5.35 0.57 -17.25
N ALA A 42 -4.33 1.31 -17.72
CA ALA A 42 -2.94 0.88 -17.78
C ALA A 42 -2.31 0.55 -16.41
N LEU A 43 -2.92 0.98 -15.30
CA LEU A 43 -2.43 0.67 -13.95
C LEU A 43 -2.88 -0.70 -13.45
N LYS A 44 -3.86 -1.33 -14.08
CA LYS A 44 -4.30 -2.68 -13.69
C LYS A 44 -3.18 -3.68 -13.94
N GLY A 45 -2.86 -4.49 -12.93
CA GLY A 45 -1.75 -5.44 -12.96
C GLY A 45 -0.40 -4.86 -12.53
N PHE A 46 -0.32 -3.55 -12.25
CA PHE A 46 0.92 -2.94 -11.77
C PHE A 46 1.33 -3.54 -10.42
N TYR A 47 2.61 -3.93 -10.32
CA TYR A 47 3.19 -4.50 -9.10
C TYR A 47 3.52 -3.39 -8.09
N LEU A 48 2.60 -3.15 -7.17
CA LEU A 48 2.61 -1.99 -6.26
C LEU A 48 3.37 -2.27 -4.97
N LEU A 49 3.05 -3.38 -4.29
CA LEU A 49 3.54 -3.73 -2.96
C LEU A 49 4.49 -4.91 -3.08
N HIS A 50 5.74 -4.73 -2.69
CA HIS A 50 6.78 -5.74 -2.84
C HIS A 50 7.32 -6.18 -1.50
N ASP A 51 7.59 -7.48 -1.39
CA ASP A 51 8.36 -8.10 -0.31
C ASP A 51 7.89 -7.71 1.10
N LEU A 52 6.58 -7.58 1.30
CA LEU A 52 6.00 -7.21 2.59
C LEU A 52 6.11 -8.40 3.54
N LYS A 53 7.01 -8.31 4.51
CA LYS A 53 7.29 -9.35 5.49
C LYS A 53 6.49 -9.14 6.77
N GLN A 54 5.86 -10.20 7.24
CA GLN A 54 5.17 -10.26 8.53
C GLN A 54 6.11 -10.83 9.60
N ASP A 55 5.96 -10.36 10.84
CA ASP A 55 6.74 -10.88 11.98
C ASP A 55 6.28 -12.32 12.28
N PRO A 56 7.17 -13.33 12.28
CA PRO A 56 6.79 -14.71 12.55
C PRO A 56 6.30 -14.92 14.00
N ASN A 57 6.62 -14.00 14.91
CA ASN A 57 6.21 -14.08 16.31
C ASN A 57 4.99 -13.21 16.62
N ASP A 58 4.60 -12.31 15.70
CA ASP A 58 3.43 -11.43 15.86
C ASP A 58 2.71 -11.25 14.52
N PRO A 59 1.59 -11.96 14.28
CA PRO A 59 0.85 -11.86 13.02
C PRO A 59 0.20 -10.47 12.82
N TYR A 60 0.22 -9.57 13.80
CA TYR A 60 -0.29 -8.22 13.64
C TYR A 60 0.79 -7.21 13.24
N LYS A 61 2.04 -7.64 13.07
CA LYS A 61 3.18 -6.76 12.78
C LYS A 61 3.78 -7.03 11.41
N LEU A 62 4.03 -5.96 10.67
CA LEU A 62 4.64 -5.97 9.33
C LEU A 62 5.98 -5.25 9.41
N ILE A 63 7.06 -5.98 9.17
CA ILE A 63 8.41 -5.56 9.57
C ILE A 63 9.18 -4.84 8.46
N SER A 64 8.95 -5.20 7.21
CA SER A 64 9.64 -4.60 6.07
C SER A 64 8.89 -4.84 4.77
N GLY A 65 9.09 -3.97 3.79
CA GLY A 65 8.61 -4.10 2.42
C GLY A 65 8.84 -2.79 1.69
N TYR A 66 8.38 -2.69 0.45
CA TYR A 66 8.37 -1.40 -0.25
C TYR A 66 7.16 -1.23 -1.17
N ILE A 67 6.78 0.02 -1.38
CA ILE A 67 5.77 0.41 -2.36
C ILE A 67 6.46 1.15 -3.51
N ILE A 68 6.09 0.81 -4.74
CA ILE A 68 6.42 1.60 -5.92
C ILE A 68 5.18 2.38 -6.32
N ASN A 69 5.23 3.71 -6.27
CA ASN A 69 4.08 4.54 -6.66
C ASN A 69 4.06 4.76 -8.19
N PRO A 70 3.05 4.26 -8.93
CA PRO A 70 2.99 4.41 -10.38
C PRO A 70 2.67 5.85 -10.84
N PHE A 71 2.19 6.71 -9.94
CA PHE A 71 1.83 8.10 -10.24
C PHE A 71 3.03 9.06 -10.18
N VAL A 72 4.22 8.59 -9.80
CA VAL A 72 5.42 9.42 -9.68
C VAL A 72 6.43 9.03 -10.77
N LYS A 73 6.85 10.01 -11.59
CA LYS A 73 7.72 9.84 -12.77
C LYS A 73 9.04 9.05 -12.55
N LYS A 74 9.47 8.84 -11.30
CA LYS A 74 10.71 8.12 -10.97
C LYS A 74 10.48 6.79 -10.25
N SER A 75 9.25 6.28 -10.18
CA SER A 75 8.91 4.97 -9.57
C SER A 75 9.69 4.71 -8.28
N LYS A 76 9.74 5.73 -7.40
CA LYS A 76 10.58 5.70 -6.21
C LYS A 76 10.10 4.57 -5.30
N LYS A 77 11.02 3.66 -4.95
CA LYS A 77 10.78 2.67 -3.91
C LYS A 77 10.65 3.41 -2.57
N VAL A 78 9.50 3.22 -1.91
CA VAL A 78 9.25 3.74 -0.56
C VAL A 78 9.27 2.56 0.39
N SER A 79 10.31 2.48 1.22
CA SER A 79 10.41 1.43 2.25
C SER A 79 9.32 1.61 3.29
N ILE A 80 8.65 0.50 3.64
CA ILE A 80 7.51 0.51 4.55
C ILE A 80 7.64 -0.51 5.67
N HIS A 81 7.04 -0.16 6.80
CA HIS A 81 6.68 -1.07 7.89
C HIS A 81 5.23 -0.80 8.29
N GLY A 82 4.64 -1.64 9.12
CA GLY A 82 3.24 -1.45 9.46
C GLY A 82 2.69 -2.42 10.48
N LYS A 83 1.37 -2.39 10.61
CA LYS A 83 0.62 -3.29 11.46
C LYS A 83 -0.76 -3.59 10.89
N LEU A 84 -1.27 -4.75 11.24
CA LEU A 84 -2.65 -5.14 11.06
C LEU A 84 -3.42 -4.82 12.34
N ILE A 85 -4.60 -4.23 12.20
CA ILE A 85 -5.52 -3.96 13.31
C ILE A 85 -6.92 -4.50 12.96
N LYS A 86 -7.83 -4.50 13.94
CA LYS A 86 -9.22 -4.96 13.77
C LYS A 86 -9.27 -6.38 13.18
N TYR A 87 -8.53 -7.31 13.79
CA TYR A 87 -8.42 -8.71 13.36
C TYR A 87 -7.97 -8.88 11.89
N GLY A 88 -7.08 -8.02 11.41
CA GLY A 88 -6.56 -8.10 10.04
C GLY A 88 -7.42 -7.38 8.99
N ASN A 89 -8.52 -6.73 9.37
CA ASN A 89 -9.36 -5.99 8.42
C ASN A 89 -8.76 -4.64 8.00
N THR A 90 -7.79 -4.13 8.73
CA THR A 90 -7.15 -2.85 8.41
C THR A 90 -5.64 -2.98 8.53
N MET A 91 -4.95 -2.54 7.49
CA MET A 91 -3.49 -2.49 7.43
C MET A 91 -3.04 -1.03 7.41
N ILE A 92 -2.14 -0.68 8.32
CA ILE A 92 -1.54 0.65 8.40
C ILE A 92 -0.07 0.52 8.01
N LEU A 93 0.33 1.21 6.95
CA LEU A 93 1.70 1.23 6.43
C LEU A 93 2.31 2.61 6.61
N ARG A 94 3.60 2.66 6.97
CA ARG A 94 4.36 3.90 7.21
C ARG A 94 5.70 3.86 6.49
N ASN A 95 6.15 5.02 6.00
CA ASN A 95 7.47 5.17 5.42
C ASN A 95 8.56 4.97 6.49
N SER A 96 9.61 4.23 6.16
CA SER A 96 10.70 3.87 7.07
C SER A 96 11.93 4.77 6.94
N SER A 97 12.02 5.60 5.90
CA SER A 97 13.28 6.23 5.47
C SER A 97 13.40 7.73 5.77
N ASP A 98 12.48 8.33 6.54
CA ASP A 98 12.50 9.79 6.73
C ASP A 98 11.81 10.21 8.05
N PRO A 99 12.55 10.70 9.06
CA PRO A 99 11.96 11.26 10.29
C PRO A 99 11.03 12.46 9.99
N ASP A 100 11.34 13.23 8.93
CA ASP A 100 10.56 14.40 8.51
C ASP A 100 9.37 14.04 7.60
N GLN A 101 9.32 12.83 7.03
CA GLN A 101 8.11 12.27 6.37
C GLN A 101 7.36 11.25 7.23
N SER A 102 7.56 11.29 8.54
CA SER A 102 6.72 10.64 9.56
C SER A 102 5.21 10.91 9.40
N SER A 103 4.82 11.86 8.54
CA SER A 103 3.43 12.27 8.29
C SER A 103 2.65 11.52 7.21
N ARG A 104 3.23 10.57 6.47
CA ARG A 104 2.48 9.84 5.41
C ARG A 104 2.28 8.37 5.77
N SER A 105 1.29 8.12 6.62
CA SER A 105 0.66 6.81 6.77
C SER A 105 -0.30 6.55 5.62
N VAL A 106 -0.34 5.30 5.16
CA VAL A 106 -1.33 4.81 4.23
C VAL A 106 -2.13 3.72 4.91
N THR A 107 -3.44 3.95 5.04
CA THR A 107 -4.37 2.96 5.59
C THR A 107 -5.08 2.21 4.46
N TRP A 108 -4.96 0.88 4.46
CA TRP A 108 -5.67 -0.02 3.55
C TRP A 108 -6.71 -0.81 4.34
N VAL A 109 -7.91 -0.92 3.78
CA VAL A 109 -9.04 -1.63 4.41
C VAL A 109 -9.37 -2.82 3.53
N ARG A 110 -9.47 -4.00 4.13
CA ARG A 110 -9.88 -5.22 3.43
C ARG A 110 -11.31 -5.03 2.92
N LYS A 111 -11.49 -5.26 1.61
CA LYS A 111 -12.81 -5.32 1.00
C LYS A 111 -13.39 -6.72 1.19
N LYS A 112 -14.65 -6.80 1.59
CA LYS A 112 -15.42 -8.05 1.66
C LYS A 112 -15.98 -8.40 0.28
#